data_AF-A0A0C9TQ89-F1
#
_entry.id   AF-A0A0C9TQ89-F1
#
_cell.length_a   1.000
_cell.length_b   1.000
_cell.length_c   1.000
_cell.angle_alpha   90.00
_cell.angle_beta   90.00
_cell.angle_gamma   90.00
#
_symmetry.space_group_name_H-M   'P 1'
#
loop_
_entity.id
_entity.type
_entity.pdbx_description
1 polymer ?
#
loop_
_entity_poly.entity_id
_entity_poly.type
_entity_poly.pdbx_seq_one_letter_code
_entity_poly.pdbx_strand_id
1 'polypeptide(L)' 'MFGFIDPANVIRACHLIPAFHFGQADLLCPGSVGHNNKADDMDYVHYYVNRFVDRDMFMHYFGGGHWA' A
#
# COMPACT_ATOMS: atom_id res chain seq x y z
N MET A 1 -9.32 -23.88 12.86
CA MET A 1 -9.28 -22.93 13.99
C MET A 1 -8.45 -21.74 13.54
N PHE A 2 -9.06 -20.55 13.44
CA PHE A 2 -8.31 -19.33 13.14
C PHE A 2 -7.83 -18.74 14.46
N GLY A 3 -6.51 -18.71 14.67
CA GLY A 3 -5.89 -18.03 15.81
C GLY A 3 -5.65 -16.57 15.47
N PHE A 4 -5.63 -15.72 16.50
CA PHE A 4 -5.20 -14.33 16.32
C PHE A 4 -3.73 -14.31 15.91
N ILE A 5 -3.43 -13.66 14.79
CA ILE A 5 -2.06 -13.38 14.36
C ILE A 5 -1.52 -12.27 15.25
N ASP A 6 -0.30 -12.44 15.75
CA ASP A 6 0.40 -11.39 16.49
C ASP A 6 0.39 -10.08 15.66
N PRO A 7 -0.12 -8.96 16.19
CA PRO A 7 -0.12 -7.67 15.50
C PRO A 7 1.28 -7.18 15.06
N ALA A 8 2.35 -7.71 15.64
CA ALA A 8 3.73 -7.46 15.21
C ALA A 8 4.09 -8.19 13.89
N ASN A 9 3.40 -9.29 13.58
CA ASN A 9 3.61 -10.10 12.38
C ASN A 9 2.67 -9.73 11.22
N VAL A 10 1.74 -8.79 11.45
CA VAL A 10 0.84 -8.27 10.41
C VAL A 10 1.47 -7.04 9.75
N ILE A 11 1.61 -7.06 8.42
CA ILE A 11 1.90 -5.86 7.65
C ILE A 11 0.66 -4.96 7.73
N ARG A 12 0.75 -3.88 8.52
CA ARG A 12 -0.41 -3.04 8.86
C ARG A 12 -0.94 -2.24 7.66
N ALA A 13 -0.06 -1.80 6.77
CA ALA A 13 -0.36 -1.23 5.45
C ALA A 13 0.95 -0.89 4.72
N CYS A 14 0.89 -0.69 3.41
CA CYS A 14 1.98 -0.11 2.62
C CYS A 14 1.40 0.94 1.66
N HIS A 15 2.17 1.96 1.32
CA HIS A 15 1.78 2.92 0.30
C HIS A 15 2.34 2.46 -1.05
N LEU A 16 1.44 2.09 -1.95
CA LEU A 16 1.75 1.79 -3.34
C LEU A 16 1.76 3.08 -4.15
N ILE A 17 2.90 3.39 -4.75
CA ILE A 17 3.06 4.57 -5.61
C ILE A 17 3.17 4.10 -7.06
N PRO A 18 2.28 4.52 -7.97
CA PRO A 18 2.39 4.21 -9.39
C PRO A 18 3.77 4.55 -9.96
N ALA A 19 4.39 3.61 -10.64
CA ALA A 19 5.63 3.85 -11.37
C ALA A 19 5.29 4.41 -12.76
N PHE A 20 4.94 5.70 -12.81
CA PHE A 20 4.38 6.38 -14.00
C PHE A 20 5.16 6.15 -15.30
N HIS A 21 6.48 5.99 -15.24
CA HIS A 21 7.33 5.81 -16.42
C HIS A 21 7.10 4.49 -17.16
N PHE A 22 6.56 3.47 -16.49
CA PHE A 22 6.25 2.18 -17.11
C PHE A 22 4.87 2.14 -17.79
N GLY A 23 4.11 3.22 -17.71
CA GLY A 23 2.80 3.33 -18.32
C GLY A 23 1.70 2.53 -17.61
N GLN A 24 0.59 2.36 -18.32
CA GLN A 24 -0.61 1.68 -17.85
C GLN A 24 -1.04 0.60 -18.86
N ALA A 25 -1.69 -0.44 -18.38
CA ALA A 25 -2.25 -1.55 -19.17
C ALA A 25 -3.56 -2.03 -18.54
N ASP A 26 -4.41 -2.69 -19.33
CA ASP A 26 -5.61 -3.38 -18.85
C ASP A 26 -5.20 -4.70 -18.20
N LEU A 27 -4.95 -4.67 -16.89
CA LEU A 27 -4.34 -5.78 -16.15
C LEU A 27 -5.31 -6.39 -15.15
N LEU A 28 -6.14 -5.59 -14.49
CA LEU A 28 -7.06 -6.06 -13.47
C LEU A 28 -8.47 -6.14 -14.06
N CYS A 29 -9.19 -7.20 -13.71
CA CYS A 29 -10.58 -7.33 -14.10
C CYS A 29 -11.41 -6.16 -13.55
N PRO A 30 -12.39 -5.66 -14.33
CA PRO A 30 -13.38 -4.69 -13.84
C PRO A 30 -14.02 -5.16 -12.54
N GLY A 31 -14.01 -4.29 -11.52
CA GLY A 31 -14.51 -4.59 -10.17
C GLY A 31 -13.48 -5.16 -9.20
N SER A 32 -12.23 -5.36 -9.62
CA SER A 32 -11.13 -5.61 -8.68
C SER A 32 -10.92 -4.39 -7.77
N VAL A 33 -10.60 -4.64 -6.50
CA VAL A 33 -10.31 -3.58 -5.51
C VAL A 33 -9.13 -2.71 -5.91
N GLY A 34 -8.17 -3.28 -6.64
CA GLY A 34 -7.00 -2.55 -7.14
C GLY A 34 -7.22 -1.85 -8.48
N HIS A 35 -8.37 -2.06 -9.14
CA HIS A 35 -8.63 -1.53 -10.47
C HIS A 35 -8.94 -0.03 -10.43
N ASN A 36 -8.31 0.70 -11.35
CA ASN A 36 -8.45 2.14 -11.42
C ASN A 36 -9.71 2.59 -12.19
N ASN A 37 -10.86 2.59 -11.51
CA ASN A 37 -12.17 2.94 -12.08
C ASN A 37 -12.36 4.42 -12.51
N LYS A 38 -11.30 5.25 -12.53
CA LYS A 38 -11.40 6.71 -12.77
C LYS A 38 -10.64 7.23 -13.99
N ALA A 39 -9.68 6.48 -14.54
CA ALA A 39 -8.85 6.94 -15.66
C ALA A 39 -8.77 5.85 -16.72
N ASP A 40 -9.28 6.12 -17.93
CA ASP A 40 -9.29 5.26 -19.13
C ASP A 40 -9.57 3.75 -18.91
N ASP A 41 -10.05 3.35 -17.73
CA ASP A 41 -10.09 1.97 -17.21
C ASP A 41 -8.75 1.23 -17.26
N MET A 42 -7.63 1.94 -17.06
CA MET A 42 -6.28 1.37 -17.18
C MET A 42 -5.52 1.36 -15.84
N ASP A 43 -4.78 0.29 -15.60
CA ASP A 43 -4.01 0.06 -14.37
C ASP A 43 -2.52 0.29 -14.60
N TYR A 44 -1.81 0.82 -13.59
CA TYR A 44 -0.36 0.92 -13.69
C TYR A 44 0.30 -0.46 -13.67
N VAL A 45 1.26 -0.66 -14.58
CA VAL A 45 1.99 -1.93 -14.73
C VAL A 45 2.85 -2.24 -13.51
N HIS A 46 3.41 -1.20 -12.89
CA HIS A 46 4.35 -1.32 -11.78
C HIS A 46 4.05 -0.30 -10.67
N TYR A 47 4.35 -0.70 -9.44
CA TYR A 47 4.22 0.13 -8.24
C TYR A 47 5.50 0.06 -7.42
N TYR A 48 5.93 1.19 -6.88
CA TYR A 48 6.91 1.23 -5.80
C TYR A 48 6.21 0.95 -4.48
N VAL A 49 6.79 0.06 -3.67
CA VAL A 49 6.26 -0.29 -2.34
C VAL A 49 6.99 0.52 -1.29
N ASN A 50 6.29 1.45 -0.64
CA ASN A 50 6.81 2.15 0.52
C ASN A 50 6.36 1.45 1.81
N ARG A 51 7.33 1.13 2.68
CA ARG A 51 7.10 0.51 3.99
C ARG A 51 6.22 1.38 4.90
N PHE A 52 6.27 2.70 4.77
CA PHE A 52 5.51 3.60 5.61
C PHE A 52 4.32 4.17 4.84
N VAL A 53 3.11 3.82 5.29
CA VAL A 53 1.85 4.29 4.70
C VAL A 53 1.52 5.73 5.08
N ASP A 54 1.90 6.13 6.30
CA ASP A 54 1.68 7.45 6.86
C ASP A 54 2.83 7.82 7.83
N ARG A 55 2.94 9.12 8.12
CA ARG A 55 3.88 9.67 9.10
C ARG A 55 3.71 9.04 10.49
N ASP A 56 2.49 8.80 10.95
CA ASP A 56 2.25 8.15 12.26
C ASP A 56 2.90 6.76 12.30
N MET A 57 2.75 5.99 11.22
CA MET A 57 3.36 4.66 11.13
C MET A 57 4.89 4.75 11.10
N PHE A 58 5.47 5.75 10.42
CA PHE A 58 6.90 6.02 10.51
C PHE A 58 7.32 6.34 11.95
N MET A 59 6.60 7.22 12.65
CA MET A 59 6.89 7.60 14.03
C MET A 59 6.73 6.43 15.02
N HIS A 60 5.79 5.51 14.76
CA HIS A 60 5.61 4.28 15.55
C HIS A 60 6.84 3.37 15.51
N TYR A 61 7.49 3.23 14.35
CA TYR A 61 8.73 2.45 14.22
C TYR A 61 9.99 3.22 14.63
N PHE A 62 9.99 4.55 14.49
CA PHE A 62 11.12 5.41 14.83
C PHE A 62 11.19 5.75 16.33
N GLY A 63 10.09 5.58 17.08
CA GLY A 63 10.07 5.70 18.55
C GLY A 63 10.10 7.13 19.08
N GLY A 64 9.76 8.15 18.27
CA GLY A 64 9.85 9.57 18.65
C GLY A 64 8.69 10.13 19.49
N GLY A 65 7.72 9.30 19.89
CA GLY A 65 6.50 9.71 20.60
C GLY A 65 6.60 9.79 22.13
N HIS A 66 7.75 9.45 22.72
CA HIS A 66 7.98 9.59 24.16
C HIS A 66 8.78 10.87 24.42
N TRP A 67 8.10 11.88 24.95
CA TRP A 67 8.74 13.01 25.61
C TRP A 67 9.53 12.48 26.82
N ALA A 68 10.84 12.70 26.81
CA ALA A 68 11.56 13.09 28.02
C ALA A 68 11.40 14.60 28.20
#